data_AF-A0A350QC08-F1
#
_entry.id   AF-A0A350QC08-F1
#
_cell.length_a   1.000
_cell.length_b   1.000
_cell.length_c   1.000
_cell.angle_alpha   90.00
_cell.angle_beta   90.00
_cell.angle_gamma   90.00
#
_symmetry.space_group_name_H-M   'P 1'
#
loop_
_entity.id
_entity.type
_entity.pdbx_description
1 polymer ?
#
loop_
_entity_poly.entity_id
_entity_poly.type
_entity_poly.pdbx_seq_one_letter_code
_entity_poly.pdbx_strand_id
1 'polypeptide(L)'
;MLQVCSSSSGAALRDSVQALAREGWTTDDLVDWVLANHGEEYLAYPEASGTGLFAWIVPPAAILLGALVVVATLRYMRRSAPPVETANIEFSDEEEARLREAMKDMDSAEEPVF
;
A
#
# COMPACT_ATOMS: atom_id res chain seq x y z
N MET A 1 27.17 -15.58 14.97
CA MET A 1 27.03 -17.01 14.63
C MET A 1 25.55 -17.30 14.50
N LEU A 2 25.04 -17.55 13.29
CA LEU A 2 23.64 -17.90 13.10
C LEU A 2 23.39 -19.24 13.81
N GLN A 3 22.43 -19.26 14.72
CA GLN A 3 22.05 -20.45 15.47
C GLN A 3 21.54 -21.50 14.47
N VAL A 4 22.29 -22.57 14.28
CA VAL A 4 21.81 -23.74 13.52
C VAL A 4 20.66 -24.36 14.31
N CYS A 5 19.49 -24.47 13.69
CA CYS A 5 18.34 -25.09 14.32
C CYS A 5 18.67 -26.57 14.61
N SER A 6 18.84 -26.97 15.87
CA SER A 6 19.27 -28.32 16.24
C SER A 6 18.13 -29.36 16.24
N SER A 7 16.97 -29.02 15.68
CA SER A 7 15.87 -29.96 15.53
C SER A 7 16.28 -31.14 14.65
N SER A 8 15.83 -32.34 15.00
CA SER A 8 16.15 -33.56 14.26
C SER A 8 15.71 -33.49 12.79
N SER A 9 14.54 -32.91 12.53
CA SER A 9 14.02 -32.69 11.18
C SER A 9 14.87 -31.70 10.38
N GLY A 10 15.29 -30.59 10.98
CA GLY A 10 16.15 -29.60 10.33
C GLY A 10 17.56 -30.12 10.07
N ALA A 11 18.09 -30.99 10.94
CA ALA A 11 19.35 -31.70 10.73
C ALA A 11 19.25 -32.67 9.54
N ALA A 12 18.22 -33.52 9.52
CA ALA A 12 18.02 -34.50 8.45
C ALA A 12 17.89 -33.85 7.06
N LEU A 13 17.14 -32.75 6.95
CA LEU A 13 17.00 -32.00 5.70
C LEU A 13 18.33 -31.38 5.25
N ARG A 14 19.13 -30.85 6.18
CA ARG A 14 20.45 -30.31 5.84
C ARG A 14 21.40 -31.39 5.35
N ASP A 15 21.38 -32.55 5.99
CA ASP A 15 22.24 -33.67 5.62
C ASP A 15 21.88 -34.20 4.23
N SER A 16 20.58 -34.28 3.89
CA SER A 16 20.13 -34.70 2.56
C SER A 16 20.53 -33.69 1.47
N VAL A 17 20.31 -32.39 1.69
CA VAL A 17 20.71 -31.34 0.75
C VAL A 17 22.23 -31.33 0.55
N GLN A 18 23.01 -31.51 1.62
CA GLN A 18 24.47 -31.60 1.52
C GLN A 18 24.94 -32.84 0.75
N ALA A 19 24.25 -33.98 0.89
CA ALA A 19 24.56 -35.18 0.13
C ALA A 19 24.35 -34.94 -1.38
N LEU A 20 23.17 -34.44 -1.76
CA LEU A 20 22.82 -34.12 -3.16
C LEU A 20 23.76 -33.06 -3.76
N ALA A 21 24.12 -32.03 -3.00
CA ALA A 21 25.09 -31.01 -3.45
C ALA A 21 26.47 -31.61 -3.76
N ARG A 22 26.93 -32.61 -2.98
CA ARG A 22 28.20 -33.32 -3.25
C ARG A 22 28.12 -34.22 -4.48
N GLU A 23 26.92 -34.66 -4.85
CA GLU A 23 26.67 -35.40 -6.10
C GLU A 23 26.66 -34.49 -7.35
N GLY A 24 26.77 -33.17 -7.17
CA GLY A 24 26.88 -32.19 -8.26
C GLY A 24 25.56 -31.56 -8.68
N TRP A 25 24.50 -31.69 -7.87
CA TRP A 25 23.22 -31.04 -8.11
C TRP A 25 23.35 -29.52 -8.07
N THR A 26 22.61 -28.81 -8.91
CA THR A 26 22.59 -27.35 -8.91
C THR A 26 21.69 -26.82 -7.79
N THR A 27 21.82 -25.53 -7.48
CA THR A 27 20.97 -24.88 -6.47
C THR A 27 19.49 -24.99 -6.82
N ASP A 28 19.14 -24.82 -8.09
CA ASP A 28 17.76 -24.86 -8.55
C ASP A 28 17.19 -26.28 -8.42
N ASP A 29 17.96 -27.31 -8.81
CA ASP A 29 17.55 -28.71 -8.64
C ASP A 29 17.33 -29.09 -7.17
N LEU A 30 18.16 -28.56 -6.27
CA LEU A 30 18.03 -28.78 -4.82
C LEU A 30 16.77 -28.12 -4.26
N VAL A 31 16.46 -26.88 -4.70
CA VAL A 31 15.25 -26.18 -4.28
C VAL A 31 14.02 -26.95 -4.77
N ASP A 32 14.00 -27.32 -6.04
CA ASP A 32 12.89 -28.08 -6.64
C ASP A 32 12.69 -29.43 -5.93
N TRP A 33 13.78 -30.12 -5.59
CA TRP A 33 13.72 -31.36 -4.82
C TRP A 33 13.13 -31.15 -3.42
N VAL A 34 13.52 -30.07 -2.72
CA VAL A 34 12.95 -29.75 -1.41
C VAL A 34 11.45 -29.46 -1.52
N LEU A 35 11.03 -28.68 -2.51
CA LEU A 35 9.62 -28.35 -2.71
C LEU A 35 8.78 -29.58 -3.08
N ALA A 36 9.31 -30.46 -3.94
CA ALA A 36 8.64 -31.69 -4.33
C ALA A 36 8.44 -32.67 -3.16
N ASN A 37 9.40 -32.72 -2.22
CA ASN A 37 9.41 -33.68 -1.12
C ASN A 37 8.81 -33.14 0.19
N HIS A 38 8.87 -31.83 0.43
CA HIS A 38 8.48 -31.20 1.69
C HIS A 38 7.38 -30.14 1.55
N GLY A 39 7.04 -29.74 0.32
CA GLY A 39 5.99 -28.78 0.04
C GLY A 39 6.46 -27.31 -0.03
N GLU A 40 5.57 -26.46 -0.54
CA GLU A 40 5.82 -25.03 -0.77
C GLU A 40 5.96 -24.20 0.52
N GLU A 41 5.59 -24.76 1.68
CA GLU A 41 5.68 -24.11 3.01
C GLU A 41 7.13 -23.74 3.38
N TYR A 42 8.10 -24.41 2.77
CA TYR A 42 9.52 -24.16 2.98
C TYR A 42 10.02 -22.90 2.27
N LEU A 43 9.23 -22.32 1.37
CA LEU A 43 9.56 -21.05 0.75
C LEU A 43 9.39 -19.90 1.74
N ALA A 44 10.39 -19.02 1.79
CA ALA A 44 10.32 -17.80 2.60
C ALA A 44 9.29 -16.79 2.08
N TYR A 45 8.89 -16.91 0.82
CA TYR A 45 7.92 -16.04 0.15
C TYR A 45 7.06 -16.88 -0.81
N PRO A 46 5.79 -16.48 -1.04
CA PRO A 46 4.93 -17.20 -1.97
C PRO A 46 5.48 -17.09 -3.39
N GLU A 47 5.52 -18.21 -4.11
CA GLU A 47 5.90 -18.22 -5.51
C GLU A 47 5.05 -17.25 -6.34
N ALA A 48 5.66 -16.62 -7.34
CA ALA A 48 4.96 -15.82 -8.34
C ALA A 48 4.24 -16.69 -9.39
N SER A 49 3.89 -17.92 -9.01
CA SER A 49 3.30 -18.96 -9.85
C SER A 49 2.17 -19.66 -9.07
N GLY A 50 1.30 -20.39 -9.77
CA GLY A 50 0.25 -21.21 -9.16
C GLY A 50 -0.62 -20.47 -8.14
N THR A 51 -0.79 -21.07 -6.96
CA THR A 51 -1.56 -20.50 -5.84
C THR A 51 -0.87 -19.33 -5.15
N GLY A 52 0.47 -19.29 -5.17
CA GLY A 52 1.25 -18.19 -4.59
C GLY A 52 0.97 -16.84 -5.26
N LEU A 53 0.57 -16.85 -6.54
CA LEU A 53 0.23 -15.65 -7.30
C LEU A 53 -0.92 -14.83 -6.67
N PHE A 54 -1.87 -15.47 -5.99
CA PHE A 54 -2.95 -14.75 -5.32
C PHE A 54 -2.44 -13.81 -4.23
N ALA A 55 -1.37 -14.18 -3.51
CA ALA A 55 -0.75 -13.32 -2.52
C ALA A 55 -0.23 -12.00 -3.12
N TRP A 56 0.14 -12.02 -4.40
CA TRP A 56 0.62 -10.85 -5.14
C TRP A 56 -0.51 -10.06 -5.80
N ILE A 57 -1.57 -10.72 -6.28
CA ILE A 57 -2.68 -10.06 -6.99
C ILE A 57 -3.72 -9.47 -6.04
N VAL A 58 -4.03 -10.15 -4.93
CA VAL A 58 -5.12 -9.75 -4.03
C VAL A 58 -4.90 -8.36 -3.42
N PRO A 59 -3.72 -8.02 -2.86
CA PRO A 59 -3.50 -6.69 -2.29
C PRO A 59 -3.69 -5.53 -3.28
N PRO A 60 -3.05 -5.50 -4.48
CA PRO A 60 -3.27 -4.42 -5.44
C PRO A 60 -4.69 -4.41 -5.99
N ALA A 61 -5.31 -5.58 -6.22
CA ALA A 61 -6.70 -5.66 -6.66
C ALA A 61 -7.67 -5.05 -5.63
N ALA A 62 -7.47 -5.32 -4.34
CA ALA A 62 -8.28 -4.75 -3.27
C ALA A 62 -8.15 -3.22 -3.20
N ILE A 63 -6.94 -2.69 -3.37
CA ILE A 63 -6.69 -1.24 -3.40
C ILE A 63 -7.42 -0.59 -4.59
N LEU A 64 -7.28 -1.17 -5.78
CA LEU A 64 -7.94 -0.67 -6.99
C LEU A 64 -9.46 -0.68 -6.86
N LEU A 65 -10.02 -1.77 -6.32
CA LEU A 65 -11.46 -1.90 -6.11
C LEU A 65 -11.95 -0.86 -5.08
N GLY A 66 -11.22 -0.68 -3.97
CA GLY A 66 -11.51 0.36 -2.98
C GLY A 66 -11.48 1.77 -3.57
N ALA A 67 -10.45 2.09 -4.36
CA ALA A 67 -10.35 3.38 -5.04
C ALA A 67 -11.50 3.62 -6.02
N LEU A 68 -11.89 2.58 -6.77
CA LEU A 68 -13.02 2.65 -7.71
C LEU A 68 -14.32 2.95 -6.97
N VAL A 69 -14.58 2.29 -5.84
CA VAL A 69 -15.77 2.54 -5.00
C VAL A 69 -15.79 3.98 -4.48
N VAL A 70 -14.67 4.48 -3.98
CA VAL A 70 -14.57 5.88 -3.49
C VAL A 70 -14.86 6.85 -4.62
N VAL A 71 -14.22 6.70 -5.78
CA VAL A 71 -14.41 7.58 -6.95
C VAL A 71 -15.85 7.52 -7.46
N ALA A 72 -16.44 6.33 -7.54
CA ALA A 72 -17.83 6.15 -7.97
C ALA A 72 -18.80 6.84 -7.01
N THR A 73 -18.58 6.69 -5.70
CA THR A 73 -19.40 7.32 -4.66
C THR A 73 -19.29 8.85 -4.70
N LEU A 74 -18.08 9.39 -4.77
CA LEU A 74 -17.86 10.84 -4.90
C LEU A 74 -18.48 11.40 -6.19
N ARG A 75 -18.39 10.67 -7.31
CA ARG A 75 -18.99 11.08 -8.58
C ARG A 75 -20.51 11.03 -8.53
N TYR A 76 -21.09 10.05 -7.84
CA TYR A 76 -22.53 9.98 -7.61
C TYR A 76 -23.01 11.17 -6.77
N MET A 77 -22.36 11.43 -5.64
CA MET A 77 -22.69 12.57 -4.78
C MET A 77 -22.56 13.92 -5.51
N ARG A 78 -21.50 14.13 -6.30
CA ARG A 78 -21.33 15.37 -7.08
C ARG A 78 -22.40 15.57 -8.16
N ARG A 79 -22.97 14.50 -8.71
CA ARG A 79 -24.08 14.60 -9.68
C ARG A 79 -25.40 14.95 -9.01
N SER A 80 -25.57 14.57 -7.75
CA SER A 80 -26.75 14.89 -6.94
C SER A 80 -26.60 16.21 -6.18
N ALA A 81 -25.40 16.79 -6.14
CA ALA A 81 -25.19 18.12 -5.58
C ALA A 81 -25.90 19.15 -6.47
N PRO A 82 -26.75 20.03 -5.90
CA PRO A 82 -27.29 21.14 -6.66
C PRO A 82 -26.13 21.96 -7.23
N PRO A 83 -26.28 22.57 -8.42
CA PRO A 83 -25.25 23.44 -8.97
C PRO A 83 -24.91 24.48 -7.90
N VAL A 84 -23.67 24.44 -7.42
CA VAL A 84 -23.13 25.52 -6.61
C VAL A 84 -22.98 26.66 -7.59
N GLU A 85 -23.96 27.56 -7.58
CA GLU A 85 -23.84 28.85 -8.22
C GLU A 85 -22.66 29.52 -7.51
N THR A 86 -21.47 29.46 -8.12
CA THR A 86 -20.41 30.40 -7.78
C THR A 86 -20.97 31.74 -8.20
N ALA A 87 -21.72 32.37 -7.29
CA ALA A 87 -22.12 33.73 -7.46
C ALA A 87 -20.81 34.51 -7.61
N ASN A 88 -20.48 34.87 -8.84
CA ASN A 88 -19.60 36.00 -9.09
C ASN A 88 -20.40 37.20 -8.61
N ILE A 89 -20.41 37.40 -7.29
CA ILE A 89 -20.91 38.61 -6.68
C ILE A 89 -19.90 39.67 -7.11
N GLU A 90 -20.21 40.41 -8.17
CA GLU A 90 -19.54 41.67 -8.44
C GLU A 90 -19.90 42.59 -7.26
N PHE A 91 -18.99 42.67 -6.30
CA PHE A 91 -19.12 43.56 -5.16
C PHE A 91 -19.15 45.00 -5.66
N SER A 92 -20.11 45.78 -5.19
CA SER A 92 -20.09 47.22 -5.42
C SER A 92 -18.90 47.85 -4.69
N ASP A 93 -18.39 48.98 -5.18
CA ASP A 93 -17.25 49.69 -4.57
C ASP A 93 -17.45 49.98 -3.07
N GLU A 94 -18.71 50.16 -2.64
CA GLU A 94 -19.07 50.36 -1.23
C GLU A 94 -18.88 49.08 -0.39
N GLU A 95 -19.22 47.91 -0.92
CA GLU A 95 -19.06 46.62 -0.25
C GLU A 95 -17.58 46.25 -0.11
N GLU A 96 -16.79 46.50 -1.16
CA GLU A 96 -15.33 46.26 -1.10
C GLU A 96 -14.65 47.17 -0.07
N ALA A 97 -15.10 48.42 0.06
CA ALA A 97 -14.62 49.33 1.10
C ALA A 97 -14.94 48.83 2.51
N ARG A 98 -16.14 48.29 2.75
CA ARG A 98 -16.51 47.71 4.05
C ARG A 98 -15.72 46.44 4.37
N LEU A 99 -15.49 45.56 3.38
CA LEU A 99 -14.67 44.37 3.57
C LEU A 99 -13.22 44.75 3.90
N ARG A 100 -12.66 45.74 3.20
CA ARG A 100 -11.28 46.21 3.44
C ARG A 100 -11.11 46.78 4.84
N GLU A 101 -12.10 47.54 5.32
CA GLU A 101 -12.09 48.06 6.69
C GLU A 101 -12.19 46.94 7.72
N ALA A 102 -13.07 45.96 7.51
CA ALA A 102 -13.20 44.80 8.39
C ALA A 102 -11.92 43.95 8.44
N MET A 103 -11.24 43.75 7.30
CA MET A 103 -9.95 43.05 7.27
C MET A 103 -8.87 43.83 8.02
N LYS A 104 -8.85 45.16 7.90
CA LYS A 104 -7.89 46.02 8.60
C LYS A 104 -8.10 46.03 10.11
N ASP A 105 -9.36 46.01 10.57
CA ASP A 105 -9.68 45.90 11.99
C ASP A 105 -9.15 44.58 12.58
N MET A 106 -9.31 43.47 11.85
CA MET A 106 -8.74 42.17 12.26
C MET A 106 -7.21 42.17 12.27
N ASP A 107 -6.56 42.82 11.30
CA ASP A 107 -5.09 42.91 11.19
C ASP A 107 -4.50 43.82 12.30
N SER A 108 -5.16 44.93 12.59
CA SER A 108 -4.80 45.82 13.71
C SER A 108 -5.04 45.17 15.08
N ALA A 109 -5.99 44.24 15.20
CA ALA A 109 -6.18 43.43 16.39
C ALA A 109 -5.12 42.33 16.54
N GLU A 110 -4.42 41.97 15.46
CA GLU A 110 -3.37 40.95 15.42
C GLU A 110 -1.94 41.55 15.49
N GLU A 111 -1.76 42.88 15.55
CA GLU A 111 -0.44 43.47 15.83
C GLU A 111 -0.01 43.12 17.28
N PRO A 112 1.05 42.32 17.49
CA PRO A 112 1.55 42.05 18.83
C PRO A 112 2.11 43.35 19.43
N VAL A 113 1.52 43.80 20.53
CA VAL A 113 2.07 44.86 21.37
C VAL A 113 3.39 44.35 21.96
N PHE A 114 4.52 44.76 21.37
CA PHE A 114 5.85 44.60 21.94
C PHE A 114 6.20 45.79 22.84
#